data_AF-A0AAV5P5G9-F1
#
_entry.id   AF-A0AAV5P5G9-F1
#
_cell.length_a   1.000
_cell.length_b   1.000
_cell.length_c   1.000
_cell.angle_alpha   90.00
_cell.angle_beta   90.00
_cell.angle_gamma   90.00
#
_symmetry.space_group_name_H-M   'P 1'
#
loop_
_entity.id
_entity.type
_entity.pdbx_description
1 polymer ?
#
loop_
_entity_poly.entity_id
_entity_poly.type
_entity_poly.pdbx_seq_one_letter_code
_entity_poly.pdbx_strand_id
1 'polypeptide(L)'
;MSMSRPGAVPRVPTPPRGEEVASYATYLEAQKAVDFLSDNKFAVELVTIVGTDLKMVERVTGRLTYGRVAIAGAASGAWFGLFVGLLLFMFSGQGGFVLTAVGIGAGFGLLFSVLSYALTQGKRDFTSQSQIVASSYGILCAPERAGEARQLLGRMPEGAGGVRGPAAPANPGWGTPGATPPAAPPAPAPEPSAGVPAPAPPAAPPARTPDPRWTTPSGEPRYGAMRPSSDQPTDAPAPDAGPGSAPAPGAHPDQPERPA
;
A
#
# COMPACT_ATOMS: atom_id res chain seq x y z
N MET A 1 -31.88 -35.68 7.87
CA MET A 1 -31.71 -34.21 7.76
C MET A 1 -30.24 -33.97 7.51
N SER A 2 -29.82 -33.85 6.25
CA SER A 2 -28.41 -33.65 5.91
C SER A 2 -28.11 -32.16 5.99
N MET A 3 -27.31 -31.75 6.96
CA MET A 3 -26.83 -30.37 7.03
C MET A 3 -25.81 -30.17 5.92
N SER A 4 -26.16 -29.40 4.89
CA SER A 4 -25.20 -28.92 3.89
C SER A 4 -24.09 -28.16 4.62
N ARG A 5 -22.87 -28.69 4.59
CA ARG A 5 -21.71 -27.97 5.13
C ARG A 5 -21.44 -26.73 4.27
N PRO A 6 -21.23 -25.55 4.88
CA PRO A 6 -20.71 -24.39 4.15
C PRO A 6 -19.40 -24.79 3.45
N GLY A 7 -19.25 -24.35 2.20
CA GLY A 7 -18.05 -24.65 1.40
C GLY A 7 -16.77 -24.30 2.15
N ALA A 8 -15.81 -25.22 2.15
CA ALA A 8 -14.54 -25.01 2.83
C ALA A 8 -13.81 -23.81 2.22
N VAL A 9 -13.34 -22.90 3.07
CA VAL A 9 -12.49 -21.77 2.65
C VAL A 9 -11.26 -22.35 1.92
N PRO A 10 -10.98 -21.95 0.67
CA PRO A 10 -9.86 -22.48 -0.09
C PRO A 10 -8.53 -22.28 0.67
N ARG A 11 -7.76 -23.36 0.84
CA ARG A 11 -6.42 -23.30 1.47
C ARG A 11 -5.40 -22.54 0.64
N VAL A 12 -5.65 -22.41 -0.66
CA VAL A 12 -4.83 -21.65 -1.60
C VAL A 12 -5.56 -20.33 -1.89
N PRO A 13 -4.89 -19.17 -1.79
CA PRO A 13 -5.47 -17.88 -2.14
C PRO A 13 -5.98 -17.89 -3.58
N THR A 14 -7.29 -18.06 -3.73
CA THR A 14 -7.98 -18.12 -5.02
C THR A 14 -8.93 -16.93 -5.06
N PRO A 15 -8.99 -16.16 -6.16
CA PRO A 15 -9.96 -15.09 -6.29
C PRO A 15 -11.39 -15.62 -6.02
N PRO A 16 -12.19 -14.91 -5.21
CA PRO A 16 -13.56 -15.29 -4.95
C PRO A 16 -14.35 -15.32 -6.26
N ARG A 17 -15.24 -16.31 -6.39
CA ARG A 17 -16.12 -16.47 -7.56
C ARG A 17 -17.49 -15.87 -7.24
N GLY A 18 -18.14 -15.30 -8.25
CA GLY A 18 -19.48 -14.75 -8.13
C GLY A 18 -19.71 -13.58 -9.07
N GLU A 19 -20.96 -13.15 -9.17
CA GLU A 19 -21.35 -11.94 -9.88
C GLU A 19 -21.37 -10.76 -8.91
N GLU A 20 -20.80 -9.62 -9.32
CA GLU A 20 -20.89 -8.40 -8.53
C GLU A 20 -22.32 -7.85 -8.55
N VAL A 21 -22.93 -7.73 -7.37
CA VAL A 21 -24.31 -7.28 -7.20
C VAL A 21 -24.39 -5.80 -6.78
N ALA A 22 -23.36 -5.29 -6.12
CA ALA A 22 -23.22 -3.90 -5.73
C ALA A 22 -21.74 -3.57 -5.42
N SER A 23 -21.37 -2.29 -5.49
CA SER A 23 -20.06 -1.80 -5.05
C SER A 23 -20.23 -0.68 -4.03
N TYR A 24 -19.24 -0.43 -3.18
CA TYR A 24 -19.29 0.62 -2.17
C TYR A 24 -17.91 1.25 -1.99
N ALA A 25 -17.87 2.51 -1.57
CA ALA A 25 -16.60 3.21 -1.34
C ALA A 25 -15.94 2.75 -0.04
N THR A 26 -16.75 2.39 0.97
CA THR A 26 -16.25 1.99 2.28
C THR A 26 -16.70 0.59 2.66
N TYR A 27 -15.89 -0.07 3.48
CA TYR A 27 -16.23 -1.39 4.03
C TYR A 27 -17.51 -1.33 4.86
N LEU A 28 -17.74 -0.25 5.62
CA LEU A 28 -18.92 -0.10 6.47
C LEU A 28 -20.21 -0.01 5.64
N GLU A 29 -20.19 0.62 4.47
CA GLU A 29 -21.35 0.62 3.57
C GLU A 29 -21.61 -0.77 2.99
N ALA A 30 -20.55 -1.49 2.58
CA ALA A 30 -20.69 -2.87 2.11
C ALA A 30 -21.21 -3.80 3.22
N GLN A 31 -20.76 -3.62 4.46
CA GLN A 31 -21.26 -4.36 5.62
C GLN A 31 -22.73 -4.10 5.86
N LYS A 32 -23.16 -2.83 5.86
CA LYS A 32 -24.58 -2.45 6.00
C LYS A 32 -25.46 -3.06 4.92
N ALA A 33 -24.96 -3.18 3.69
CA ALA A 33 -25.68 -3.82 2.60
C ALA A 33 -25.83 -5.34 2.81
N VAL A 34 -24.79 -6.02 3.33
CA VAL A 34 -24.89 -7.43 3.72
C VAL A 34 -25.84 -7.62 4.91
N ASP A 35 -25.79 -6.72 5.89
CA ASP A 35 -26.71 -6.73 7.03
C ASP A 35 -28.17 -6.56 6.54
N PHE A 36 -28.41 -5.64 5.61
CA PHE A 36 -29.73 -5.47 4.99
C PHE A 36 -30.21 -6.73 4.23
N LEU A 37 -29.31 -7.42 3.51
CA LEU A 37 -29.62 -8.70 2.88
C LEU A 37 -30.01 -9.75 3.94
N SER A 38 -29.27 -9.84 5.03
CA SER A 38 -29.54 -10.75 6.15
C SER A 38 -30.91 -10.48 6.79
N ASP A 39 -31.23 -9.22 7.04
CA ASP A 39 -32.51 -8.80 7.63
C ASP A 39 -33.69 -9.19 6.74
N ASN A 40 -33.50 -9.15 5.42
CA ASN A 40 -34.48 -9.58 4.41
C ASN A 40 -34.45 -11.11 4.13
N LYS A 41 -33.81 -11.89 5.01
CA LYS A 41 -33.73 -13.37 4.92
C LYS A 41 -33.03 -13.89 3.67
N PHE A 42 -32.14 -13.09 3.08
CA PHE A 42 -31.27 -13.55 2.01
C PHE A 42 -30.21 -14.51 2.57
N ALA A 43 -29.81 -15.50 1.78
CA ALA A 43 -28.75 -16.45 2.11
C ALA A 43 -27.37 -15.78 2.01
N VAL A 44 -26.97 -15.04 3.06
CA VAL A 44 -25.71 -14.28 3.11
C VAL A 44 -24.47 -15.16 3.04
N GLU A 45 -24.58 -16.46 3.29
CA GLU A 45 -23.51 -17.43 3.04
C GLU A 45 -23.09 -17.51 1.56
N LEU A 46 -23.93 -17.02 0.64
CA LEU A 46 -23.64 -16.94 -0.80
C LEU A 46 -22.99 -15.60 -1.19
N VAL A 47 -22.73 -14.71 -0.22
CA VAL A 47 -22.22 -13.36 -0.44
C VAL A 47 -20.77 -13.26 0.02
N THR A 48 -19.95 -12.55 -0.75
CA THR A 48 -18.56 -12.26 -0.42
C THR A 48 -18.25 -10.79 -0.64
N ILE A 49 -17.71 -10.11 0.37
CA ILE A 49 -17.20 -8.73 0.24
C ILE A 49 -15.76 -8.79 -0.26
N VAL A 50 -15.46 -8.09 -1.35
CA VAL A 50 -14.16 -8.05 -2.00
C VAL A 50 -13.64 -6.63 -2.08
N GLY A 51 -12.54 -6.35 -1.40
CA GLY A 51 -11.79 -5.11 -1.58
C GLY A 51 -11.00 -5.14 -2.88
N THR A 52 -11.18 -4.16 -3.76
CA THR A 52 -10.44 -4.01 -5.01
C THR A 52 -9.46 -2.83 -4.92
N ASP A 53 -8.35 -2.93 -5.66
CA ASP A 53 -7.28 -1.93 -5.69
C ASP A 53 -6.75 -1.62 -4.28
N LEU A 54 -6.14 -2.63 -3.64
CA LEU A 54 -5.55 -2.51 -2.32
C LEU A 54 -4.34 -1.58 -2.36
N LYS A 55 -4.44 -0.49 -1.62
CA LYS A 55 -3.38 0.49 -1.43
C LYS A 55 -2.80 0.34 -0.03
N MET A 56 -1.47 0.28 0.04
CA MET A 56 -0.78 0.48 1.30
C MET A 56 -0.72 1.98 1.58
N VAL A 57 -1.41 2.41 2.64
CA VAL A 57 -1.45 3.80 3.07
C VAL A 57 -0.57 3.94 4.31
N GLU A 58 0.43 4.82 4.24
CA GLU A 58 1.22 5.21 5.40
C GLU A 58 0.58 6.45 6.03
N ARG A 59 -0.14 6.26 7.14
CA ARG A 59 -0.74 7.39 7.87
C ARG A 59 0.28 7.97 8.83
N VAL A 60 0.74 9.18 8.52
CA VAL A 60 1.62 9.95 9.40
C VAL A 60 0.79 10.47 10.57
N THR A 61 1.15 10.03 11.77
CA THR A 61 0.42 10.34 13.02
C THR A 61 0.98 11.55 13.76
N GLY A 62 2.22 11.95 13.48
CA GLY A 62 2.82 13.13 14.08
C GLY A 62 4.33 13.18 13.89
N ARG A 63 4.94 14.26 14.41
CA ARG A 63 6.40 14.40 14.49
C ARG A 63 6.94 13.64 15.68
N LEU A 64 8.02 12.90 15.48
CA LEU A 64 8.77 12.28 16.56
C LEU A 64 9.76 13.33 17.10
N THR A 65 9.57 13.78 18.34
CA THR A 65 10.43 14.79 18.98
C THR A 65 11.10 14.21 20.21
N TYR A 66 12.27 14.74 20.57
CA TYR A 66 12.97 14.35 21.80
C TYR A 66 12.09 14.41 23.04
N GLY A 67 11.20 15.40 23.16
CA GLY A 67 10.28 15.49 24.29
C GLY A 67 9.31 14.31 24.34
N ARG A 68 8.74 13.91 23.20
CA ARG A 68 7.81 12.77 23.13
C ARG A 68 8.53 11.44 23.42
N VAL A 69 9.75 11.30 22.91
CA VAL A 69 10.62 10.14 23.18
C VAL A 69 11.01 10.09 24.65
N ALA A 70 11.43 11.21 25.23
CA ALA A 70 11.80 11.31 26.64
C ALA A 70 10.64 10.94 27.57
N ILE A 71 9.42 11.42 27.30
CA ILE A 71 8.23 11.09 28.07
C ILE A 71 7.90 9.59 27.95
N ALA A 72 7.93 9.04 26.74
CA ALA A 72 7.67 7.62 26.52
C ALA A 72 8.72 6.73 27.23
N GLY A 73 9.99 7.12 27.15
CA GLY A 73 11.09 6.47 27.87
C GLY A 73 10.92 6.55 29.38
N ALA A 74 10.60 7.73 29.91
CA ALA A 74 10.36 7.93 31.33
C ALA A 74 9.18 7.10 31.83
N ALA A 75 8.08 7.02 31.07
CA ALA A 75 6.91 6.21 31.43
C ALA A 75 7.25 4.70 31.44
N SER A 76 7.94 4.22 30.42
CA SER A 76 8.40 2.82 30.35
C SER A 76 9.36 2.48 31.50
N GLY A 77 10.31 3.38 31.76
CA GLY A 77 11.26 3.26 32.87
C GLY A 77 10.59 3.33 34.24
N ALA A 78 9.60 4.21 34.44
CA ALA A 78 8.81 4.29 35.66
C ALA A 78 8.02 3.01 35.90
N TRP A 79 7.45 2.41 34.86
CA TRP A 79 6.76 1.11 34.95
C TRP A 79 7.70 -0.01 35.37
N PHE A 80 8.89 -0.08 34.76
CA PHE A 80 9.92 -1.04 35.17
C PHE A 80 10.40 -0.78 36.61
N GLY A 81 10.63 0.49 36.97
CA GLY A 81 10.99 0.90 38.32
C GLY A 81 9.92 0.58 39.35
N LEU A 82 8.63 0.71 38.99
CA LEU A 82 7.51 0.29 39.82
C LEU A 82 7.54 -1.21 40.05
N PHE A 83 7.74 -2.00 38.99
CA PHE A 83 7.85 -3.45 39.09
C PHE A 83 9.00 -3.87 40.02
N VAL A 84 10.20 -3.33 39.82
CA VAL A 84 11.37 -3.60 40.68
C VAL A 84 11.11 -3.12 42.12
N GLY A 85 10.53 -1.94 42.28
CA GLY A 85 10.19 -1.38 43.57
C GLY A 85 9.22 -2.25 44.36
N LEU A 86 8.18 -2.80 43.69
CA LEU A 86 7.23 -3.72 44.31
C LEU A 86 7.90 -5.03 44.74
N LEU A 87 8.81 -5.57 43.93
CA LEU A 87 9.60 -6.74 44.34
C LEU A 87 10.42 -6.43 45.59
N LEU A 88 11.18 -5.32 45.60
CA LEU A 88 11.96 -4.90 46.76
C LEU A 88 11.08 -4.67 48.00
N PHE A 89 9.89 -4.11 47.82
CA PHE A 89 8.92 -3.95 48.90
C PHE A 89 8.48 -5.29 49.48
N MET A 90 8.21 -6.32 48.65
CA MET A 90 7.85 -7.65 49.15
C MET A 90 8.98 -8.30 49.95
N PHE A 91 10.25 -8.06 49.60
CA PHE A 91 11.39 -8.60 50.33
C PHE A 91 11.77 -7.80 51.59
N SER A 92 11.62 -6.48 51.57
CA SER A 92 12.12 -5.58 52.64
C SER A 92 11.03 -4.99 53.54
N GLY A 93 9.77 -5.00 53.10
CA GLY A 93 8.64 -4.35 53.77
C GLY A 93 8.65 -2.82 53.74
N GLN A 94 9.66 -2.19 53.14
CA GLN A 94 9.87 -0.74 53.20
C GLN A 94 9.33 -0.05 51.95
N GLY A 95 8.19 0.63 52.08
CA GLY A 95 7.49 1.28 50.96
C GLY A 95 8.29 2.40 50.25
N GLY A 96 9.28 2.99 50.93
CA GLY A 96 10.15 4.03 50.36
C GLY A 96 10.92 3.57 49.12
N PHE A 97 11.28 2.28 49.05
CA PHE A 97 12.00 1.72 47.89
C PHE A 97 11.18 1.76 46.61
N VAL A 98 9.84 1.74 46.70
CA VAL A 98 8.96 1.79 45.52
C VAL A 98 9.11 3.13 44.81
N LEU A 99 8.96 4.25 45.54
CA LEU A 99 9.06 5.59 44.96
C LEU A 99 10.47 5.88 44.42
N THR A 100 11.50 5.45 45.15
CA THR A 100 12.90 5.59 44.70
C THR A 100 13.16 4.78 43.43
N ALA A 101 12.70 3.53 43.38
CA ALA A 101 12.87 2.67 42.20
C ALA A 101 12.11 3.22 40.98
N VAL A 102 10.90 3.77 41.17
CA VAL A 102 10.15 4.46 40.10
C VAL A 102 10.93 5.67 39.60
N GLY A 103 11.45 6.52 40.48
CA GLY A 103 12.20 7.72 40.09
C GLY A 103 13.48 7.38 39.32
N ILE A 104 14.25 6.39 39.81
CA ILE A 104 15.46 5.90 39.14
C ILE A 104 15.10 5.26 37.79
N GLY A 105 14.07 4.41 37.77
CA GLY A 105 13.58 3.77 36.55
C GLY A 105 13.17 4.79 35.50
N ALA A 106 12.40 5.81 35.89
CA ALA A 106 11.98 6.89 34.99
C ALA A 106 13.17 7.68 34.43
N GLY A 107 14.13 8.05 35.29
CA GLY A 107 15.34 8.76 34.86
C GLY A 107 16.18 7.95 33.88
N PHE A 108 16.38 6.66 34.17
CA PHE A 108 17.13 5.76 33.29
C PHE A 108 16.40 5.51 31.96
N GLY A 109 15.08 5.26 32.02
CA GLY A 109 14.26 5.04 30.82
C GLY A 109 14.21 6.26 29.92
N LEU A 110 14.14 7.47 30.50
CA LEU A 110 14.26 8.73 29.76
C LEU A 110 15.61 8.82 29.06
N LEU A 111 16.71 8.69 29.81
CA LEU A 111 18.07 8.81 29.29
C LEU A 111 18.32 7.80 28.17
N PHE A 112 17.97 6.53 28.41
CA PHE A 112 18.15 5.46 27.44
C PHE A 112 17.32 5.68 26.17
N SER A 113 16.06 6.12 26.31
CA SER A 113 15.19 6.39 25.15
C SER A 113 15.70 7.55 24.31
N VAL A 114 16.12 8.65 24.95
CA VAL A 114 16.71 9.81 24.26
C VAL A 114 18.02 9.45 23.57
N LEU A 115 18.90 8.69 24.25
CA LEU A 115 20.17 8.24 23.66
C LEU A 115 19.92 7.31 22.47
N SER A 116 19.01 6.35 22.60
CA SER A 116 18.64 5.44 21.51
C SER A 116 18.09 6.20 20.30
N TYR A 117 17.25 7.21 20.55
CA TYR A 117 16.71 8.06 19.50
C TYR A 117 17.81 8.90 18.83
N ALA A 118 18.74 9.48 19.60
CA ALA A 118 19.87 10.20 19.03
C ALA A 118 20.77 9.32 18.15
N LEU A 119 20.97 8.06 18.52
CA LEU A 119 21.74 7.08 17.73
C LEU A 119 21.02 6.61 16.45
N THR A 120 19.69 6.71 16.41
CA THR A 120 18.86 6.29 15.26
C THR A 120 18.30 7.46 14.45
N GLN A 121 18.62 8.68 14.86
CA GLN A 121 18.15 9.93 14.26
C GLN A 121 18.63 10.06 12.82
N GLY A 122 17.74 10.48 11.93
CA GLY A 122 18.07 10.74 10.51
C GLY A 122 17.35 9.85 9.49
N LYS A 123 16.59 8.84 9.92
CA LYS A 123 15.83 7.98 8.99
C LYS A 123 14.31 8.15 9.04
N ARG A 124 13.75 8.78 10.08
CA ARG A 124 12.29 9.00 10.23
C ARG A 124 11.95 10.01 11.35
N ASP A 125 11.67 11.26 11.00
CA ASP A 125 11.23 12.31 11.95
C ASP A 125 9.71 12.29 12.21
N PHE A 126 9.05 11.19 11.83
CA PHE A 126 7.61 11.05 11.87
C PHE A 126 7.23 9.67 12.38
N THR A 127 6.19 9.62 13.19
CA THR A 127 5.55 8.36 13.56
C THR A 127 4.50 8.04 12.51
N SER A 128 4.55 6.85 11.92
CA SER A 128 3.57 6.41 10.94
C SER A 128 2.99 5.05 11.27
N GLN A 129 1.76 4.84 10.80
CA GLN A 129 1.10 3.53 10.84
C GLN A 129 0.82 3.10 9.40
N SER A 130 1.39 1.96 9.02
CA SER A 130 1.12 1.32 7.74
C SER A 130 -0.19 0.55 7.83
N GLN A 131 -1.06 0.75 6.84
CA GLN A 131 -2.30 0.01 6.73
C GLN A 131 -2.65 -0.28 5.28
N ILE A 132 -3.46 -1.30 5.07
CA ILE A 132 -3.95 -1.68 3.75
C ILE A 132 -5.40 -1.21 3.65
N VAL A 133 -5.73 -0.47 2.59
CA VAL A 133 -7.06 0.07 2.32
C VAL A 133 -7.44 -0.25 0.88
N ALA A 134 -8.63 -0.79 0.66
CA ALA A 134 -9.18 -0.94 -0.69
C ALA A 134 -9.75 0.40 -1.20
N SER A 135 -9.63 0.67 -2.49
CA SER A 135 -10.28 1.82 -3.12
C SER A 135 -11.78 1.65 -3.27
N SER A 136 -12.25 0.40 -3.35
CA SER A 136 -13.66 0.05 -3.44
C SER A 136 -13.92 -1.34 -2.87
N TYR A 137 -15.15 -1.58 -2.42
CA TYR A 137 -15.61 -2.84 -1.86
C TYR A 137 -16.78 -3.34 -2.69
N GLY A 138 -16.54 -4.37 -3.51
CA GLY A 138 -17.57 -5.07 -4.27
C GLY A 138 -18.24 -6.14 -3.41
N ILE A 139 -19.54 -6.35 -3.61
CA ILE A 139 -20.28 -7.47 -3.06
C ILE A 139 -20.50 -8.47 -4.19
N LEU A 140 -19.84 -9.62 -4.10
CA LEU A 140 -20.04 -10.75 -5.00
C LEU A 140 -21.11 -11.69 -4.43
N CYS A 141 -21.99 -12.18 -5.28
CA CYS A 141 -22.99 -13.19 -4.94
C CYS A 141 -22.85 -14.40 -5.87
N ALA A 142 -23.18 -15.58 -5.36
CA ALA A 142 -23.36 -16.76 -6.22
C ALA A 142 -24.39 -16.46 -7.34
N PRO A 143 -24.09 -16.84 -8.60
CA PRO A 143 -24.89 -16.43 -9.77
C PRO A 143 -26.36 -16.87 -9.69
N GLU A 144 -26.64 -17.97 -8.98
CA GLU A 144 -27.99 -18.54 -8.81
C GLU A 144 -28.94 -17.58 -8.06
N ARG A 145 -28.39 -16.71 -7.20
CA ARG A 145 -29.17 -15.80 -6.34
C ARG A 145 -28.80 -14.32 -6.54
N ALA A 146 -27.86 -14.02 -7.44
CA ALA A 146 -27.37 -12.68 -7.71
C ALA A 146 -28.49 -11.71 -8.16
N GLY A 147 -29.45 -12.20 -8.96
CA GLY A 147 -30.60 -11.40 -9.39
C GLY A 147 -31.50 -10.96 -8.23
N GLU A 148 -31.75 -11.85 -7.27
CA GLU A 148 -32.54 -11.53 -6.07
C GLU A 148 -31.79 -10.57 -5.14
N ALA A 149 -30.49 -10.79 -4.94
CA ALA A 149 -29.65 -9.88 -4.16
C ALA A 149 -29.69 -8.45 -4.72
N ARG A 150 -29.56 -8.29 -6.05
CA ARG A 150 -29.70 -6.99 -6.74
C ARG A 150 -31.07 -6.35 -6.51
N GLN A 151 -32.14 -7.14 -6.57
CA GLN A 151 -33.50 -6.64 -6.32
C GLN A 151 -33.70 -6.19 -4.87
N LEU A 152 -33.20 -6.94 -3.89
CA LEU A 152 -33.29 -6.59 -2.47
C LEU A 152 -32.49 -5.32 -2.18
N LEU A 153 -31.22 -5.27 -2.61
CA LEU A 153 -30.38 -4.09 -2.43
C LEU A 153 -30.97 -2.83 -3.08
N GLY A 154 -31.70 -2.98 -4.19
CA GLY A 154 -32.42 -1.87 -4.83
C GLY A 154 -33.59 -1.31 -4.00
N ARG A 155 -34.05 -2.00 -2.95
CA ARG A 155 -35.12 -1.55 -2.04
C ARG A 155 -34.61 -0.91 -0.75
N MET A 156 -33.30 -0.85 -0.55
CA MET A 156 -32.71 -0.30 0.68
C MET A 156 -32.92 1.23 0.75
N PRO A 157 -33.59 1.77 1.79
CA PRO A 157 -33.86 3.20 1.91
C PRO A 157 -32.62 3.97 2.41
N GLU A 158 -32.28 5.06 1.70
CA GLU A 158 -31.17 6.03 1.89
C GLU A 158 -29.72 5.49 2.00
N GLY A 159 -28.83 6.02 1.15
CA GLY A 159 -27.37 5.96 1.34
C GLY A 159 -26.56 5.11 0.38
N ALA A 160 -27.17 4.47 -0.63
CA ALA A 160 -26.44 3.74 -1.67
C ALA A 160 -25.84 4.68 -2.73
N GLY A 161 -24.89 5.53 -2.34
CA GLY A 161 -23.95 6.18 -3.27
C GLY A 161 -22.97 5.19 -3.94
N GLY A 162 -23.40 3.93 -4.14
CA GLY A 162 -22.55 2.77 -4.39
C GLY A 162 -22.94 1.92 -5.60
N VAL A 163 -24.11 2.11 -6.22
CA VAL A 163 -24.25 1.60 -7.60
C VAL A 163 -23.50 2.55 -8.55
N ARG A 164 -22.21 2.79 -8.29
CA ARG A 164 -21.28 2.87 -9.41
C ARG A 164 -21.39 1.52 -10.06
N GLY A 165 -21.96 1.50 -11.28
CA GLY A 165 -21.83 0.35 -12.16
C GLY A 165 -20.36 -0.08 -12.12
N PRO A 166 -20.08 -1.41 -12.12
CA PRO A 166 -18.76 -1.97 -11.81
C PRO A 166 -17.73 -1.04 -12.40
N ALA A 167 -16.93 -0.41 -11.54
CA ALA A 167 -15.83 0.40 -12.03
C ALA A 167 -15.06 -0.56 -12.91
N ALA A 168 -15.23 -0.43 -14.23
CA ALA A 168 -14.68 -1.35 -15.20
C ALA A 168 -13.25 -1.55 -14.74
N PRO A 169 -12.79 -2.80 -14.53
CA PRO A 169 -11.50 -3.05 -13.95
C PRO A 169 -10.59 -2.07 -14.62
N ALA A 170 -10.03 -1.13 -13.84
CA ALA A 170 -9.06 -0.21 -14.37
C ALA A 170 -7.95 -1.14 -14.78
N ASN A 171 -8.04 -1.62 -16.02
CA ASN A 171 -7.05 -2.46 -16.63
C ASN A 171 -5.83 -1.60 -16.41
N PRO A 172 -4.82 -2.05 -15.65
CA PRO A 172 -3.55 -1.37 -15.67
C PRO A 172 -3.07 -1.57 -17.10
N GLY A 173 -3.55 -0.71 -17.99
CA GLY A 173 -3.07 -0.53 -19.34
C GLY A 173 -1.68 -0.01 -19.13
N TRP A 174 -0.75 -0.94 -19.00
CA TRP A 174 0.66 -0.67 -19.14
C TRP A 174 0.84 -0.09 -20.55
N GLY A 175 0.79 1.25 -20.63
CA GLY A 175 1.12 2.04 -21.80
C GLY A 175 -0.01 2.24 -22.82
N THR A 176 -0.87 3.24 -22.62
CA THR A 176 -1.27 4.17 -23.71
C THR A 176 -1.80 5.47 -23.10
N PRO A 177 -1.17 6.65 -23.30
CA PRO A 177 -1.77 7.92 -22.92
C PRO A 177 -2.89 8.27 -23.90
N GLY A 178 -4.07 7.70 -23.68
CA GLY A 178 -5.32 8.08 -24.34
C GLY A 178 -6.01 9.20 -23.58
N ALA A 179 -5.39 10.39 -23.50
CA ALA A 179 -6.12 11.59 -23.12
C ALA A 179 -6.96 12.01 -24.34
N THR A 180 -8.25 11.69 -24.36
CA THR A 180 -9.19 12.32 -25.29
C THR A 180 -9.36 13.77 -24.84
N PRO A 181 -8.90 14.79 -25.59
CA PRO A 181 -9.17 16.17 -25.23
C PRO A 181 -10.68 16.44 -25.39
N PRO A 182 -11.32 17.23 -24.50
CA PRO A 182 -12.69 17.64 -24.72
C PRO A 182 -12.78 18.47 -26.01
N ALA A 183 -13.66 18.06 -26.93
CA ALA A 183 -13.93 18.78 -28.16
C ALA A 183 -14.47 20.18 -27.82
N ALA A 184 -13.70 21.21 -28.13
CA ALA A 184 -14.14 22.60 -28.04
C ALA A 184 -15.27 22.85 -29.06
N PRO A 185 -16.31 23.63 -28.71
CA PRO A 185 -17.40 23.95 -29.63
C PRO A 185 -16.88 24.75 -30.84
N PRO A 186 -17.48 24.59 -32.04
CA PRO A 186 -16.99 25.24 -33.25
C PRO A 186 -17.21 26.75 -33.16
N ALA A 187 -16.11 27.51 -33.18
CA ALA A 187 -16.15 28.97 -33.32
C ALA A 187 -16.61 29.35 -34.73
N PRO A 188 -17.40 30.45 -34.89
CA PRO A 188 -17.82 30.92 -36.20
C PRO A 188 -16.63 31.48 -37.01
N ALA A 189 -16.67 31.28 -38.33
CA ALA A 189 -15.61 31.62 -39.27
C ALA A 189 -15.27 33.13 -39.26
N PRO A 190 -13.97 33.52 -39.33
CA PRO A 190 -13.58 34.91 -39.39
C PRO A 190 -13.62 35.45 -40.84
N GLU A 191 -14.22 36.63 -41.00
CA GLU A 191 -14.17 37.46 -42.21
C GLU A 191 -12.73 37.99 -42.46
N PRO A 192 -12.34 38.26 -43.72
CA PRO A 192 -10.97 38.64 -44.04
C PRO A 192 -10.73 40.12 -43.76
N SER A 193 -10.14 40.44 -42.60
CA SER A 193 -9.59 41.77 -42.32
C SER A 193 -8.06 41.77 -42.40
N ALA A 194 -7.56 42.75 -43.14
CA ALA A 194 -6.18 42.92 -43.57
C ALA A 194 -5.19 43.24 -42.44
N GLY A 195 -3.95 42.77 -42.62
CA GLY A 195 -2.74 43.47 -42.19
C GLY A 195 -2.31 43.35 -40.72
N VAL A 196 -1.77 42.20 -40.32
CA VAL A 196 -0.85 42.10 -39.18
C VAL A 196 0.14 40.95 -39.42
N PRO A 197 1.47 41.12 -39.29
CA PRO A 197 2.39 40.00 -39.37
C PRO A 197 2.23 39.11 -38.12
N ALA A 198 2.06 37.81 -38.35
CA ALA A 198 1.87 36.81 -37.31
C ALA A 198 3.09 36.69 -36.38
N PRO A 199 2.91 36.52 -35.05
CA PRO A 199 4.00 36.11 -34.17
C PRO A 199 4.41 34.67 -34.51
N ALA A 200 5.72 34.42 -34.58
CA ALA A 200 6.29 33.12 -34.87
C ALA A 200 5.85 32.07 -33.83
N PRO A 201 5.61 30.81 -34.24
CA PRO A 201 5.24 29.74 -33.32
C PRO A 201 6.38 29.48 -32.31
N PRO A 202 6.07 29.16 -31.03
CA PRO A 202 7.09 28.76 -30.08
C PRO A 202 7.78 27.49 -30.56
N ALA A 203 9.11 27.52 -30.54
CA ALA A 203 9.95 26.41 -30.97
C ALA A 203 9.56 25.11 -30.23
N ALA A 204 9.41 24.03 -31.00
CA ALA A 204 9.21 22.69 -30.44
C ALA A 204 10.38 22.36 -29.49
N PRO A 205 10.12 21.76 -28.32
CA PRO A 205 11.20 21.31 -27.44
C PRO A 205 12.09 20.31 -28.18
N PRO A 206 13.42 20.33 -27.97
CA PRO A 206 14.31 19.41 -28.66
C PRO A 206 13.92 17.97 -28.35
N ALA A 207 13.76 17.16 -29.40
CA ALA A 207 13.59 15.73 -29.26
C ALA A 207 14.79 15.18 -28.47
N ARG A 208 14.56 14.74 -27.23
CA ARG A 208 15.59 14.08 -26.43
C ARG A 208 15.94 12.77 -27.13
N THR A 209 17.16 12.65 -27.62
CA THR A 209 17.70 11.39 -28.13
C THR A 209 17.64 10.36 -27.01
N PRO A 210 16.97 9.21 -27.19
CA PRO A 210 16.93 8.16 -26.18
C PRO A 210 18.34 7.68 -25.85
N ASP A 211 18.61 7.54 -24.56
CA ASP A 211 19.91 7.19 -24.02
C ASP A 211 20.23 5.71 -24.35
N PRO A 212 21.29 5.41 -25.12
CA PRO A 212 21.54 4.08 -25.69
C PRO A 212 21.81 2.99 -24.64
N ARG A 213 22.04 3.35 -23.38
CA ARG A 213 22.08 2.36 -22.28
C ARG A 213 20.73 1.73 -21.96
N TRP A 214 19.62 2.35 -22.39
CA TRP A 214 18.25 1.87 -22.08
C TRP A 214 17.42 1.51 -23.29
N THR A 215 17.90 1.81 -24.49
CA THR A 215 17.22 1.46 -25.75
C THR A 215 18.16 0.71 -26.67
N THR A 216 17.64 -0.31 -27.36
CA THR A 216 18.37 -0.95 -28.46
C THR A 216 18.57 0.04 -29.62
N PRO A 217 19.49 -0.21 -30.56
CA PRO A 217 19.64 0.61 -31.76
C PRO A 217 18.36 0.74 -32.60
N SER A 218 17.39 -0.18 -32.42
CA SER A 218 16.05 -0.16 -33.03
C SER A 218 15.01 0.62 -32.21
N GLY A 219 15.37 1.21 -31.07
CA GLY A 219 14.49 2.06 -30.25
C GLY A 219 13.61 1.34 -29.23
N GLU A 220 13.78 0.03 -29.03
CA GLU A 220 13.01 -0.73 -28.05
C GLU A 220 13.61 -0.62 -26.64
N PRO A 221 12.78 -0.53 -25.58
CA PRO A 221 13.25 -0.45 -24.21
C PRO A 221 13.91 -1.77 -23.77
N ARG A 222 15.12 -1.68 -23.24
CA ARG A 222 15.88 -2.84 -22.74
C ARG A 222 15.39 -3.21 -21.34
N TYR A 223 14.49 -4.19 -21.26
CA TYR A 223 13.99 -4.72 -19.98
C TYR A 223 15.10 -5.44 -19.19
N GLY A 224 15.16 -5.23 -17.87
CA GLY A 224 16.10 -5.89 -16.97
C GLY A 224 17.41 -5.15 -16.68
N ALA A 225 17.64 -3.98 -17.25
CA ALA A 225 18.80 -3.17 -16.91
C ALA A 225 18.56 -2.46 -15.54
N MET A 226 19.46 -2.70 -14.59
CA MET A 226 19.38 -2.16 -13.23
C MET A 226 19.83 -0.68 -13.25
N ARG A 227 19.02 0.24 -12.70
CA ARG A 227 19.49 1.61 -12.46
C ARG A 227 20.72 1.54 -11.54
N PRO A 228 21.85 2.20 -11.86
CA PRO A 228 22.90 2.36 -10.86
C PRO A 228 22.28 3.09 -9.67
N SER A 229 22.37 2.45 -8.50
CA SER A 229 22.10 3.08 -7.21
C SER A 229 22.98 4.33 -7.12
N SER A 230 22.39 5.47 -6.82
CA SER A 230 23.04 6.79 -6.77
C SER A 230 24.06 6.96 -5.63
N ASP A 231 24.54 5.86 -5.03
CA ASP A 231 25.49 5.83 -3.93
C ASP A 231 26.78 5.08 -4.34
N GLN A 232 27.39 5.51 -5.46
CA GLN A 232 28.78 5.14 -5.76
C GLN A 232 29.66 6.37 -5.53
N PRO A 233 30.57 6.35 -4.54
CA PRO A 233 31.52 7.45 -4.34
C PRO A 233 32.42 7.54 -5.58
N THR A 234 32.30 8.65 -6.31
CA THR A 234 33.21 9.02 -7.40
C THR A 234 34.53 9.48 -6.79
N ASP A 235 35.40 8.54 -6.41
CA ASP A 235 36.85 8.70 -6.36
C ASP A 235 37.49 7.40 -5.86
N ALA A 236 37.78 6.51 -6.81
CA ALA A 236 38.75 5.44 -6.59
C ALA A 236 39.61 5.35 -7.87
N PRO A 237 40.93 5.57 -7.78
CA PRO A 237 41.80 5.48 -8.95
C PRO A 237 41.88 4.03 -9.45
N ALA A 238 41.83 3.88 -10.77
CA ALA A 238 41.82 2.60 -11.47
C ALA A 238 43.07 1.75 -11.12
N PRO A 239 42.91 0.46 -10.76
CA PRO A 239 44.02 -0.47 -10.76
C PRO A 239 44.31 -0.95 -12.19
N ASP A 240 45.58 -0.92 -12.56
CA ASP A 240 46.13 -1.31 -13.86
C ASP A 240 45.62 -2.68 -14.37
N ALA A 241 45.32 -2.71 -15.66
CA ALA A 241 44.96 -3.90 -16.40
C ALA A 241 46.16 -4.85 -16.55
N GLY A 242 46.07 -6.04 -15.94
CA GLY A 242 46.86 -7.22 -16.31
C GLY A 242 45.97 -8.24 -17.05
N PRO A 243 46.38 -8.81 -18.18
CA PRO A 243 45.53 -9.73 -18.95
C PRO A 243 45.67 -11.15 -18.40
N GLY A 244 44.55 -11.83 -18.14
CA GLY A 244 44.64 -13.24 -17.77
C GLY A 244 43.32 -13.92 -17.42
N SER A 245 42.84 -14.72 -18.37
CA SER A 245 42.06 -15.96 -18.19
C SER A 245 40.64 -15.88 -17.61
N ALA A 246 39.68 -16.10 -18.51
CA ALA A 246 38.34 -16.58 -18.22
C ALA A 246 38.34 -17.95 -17.51
N PRO A 247 37.23 -18.30 -16.84
CA PRO A 247 36.61 -19.58 -17.15
C PRO A 247 35.09 -19.49 -17.38
N ALA A 248 34.63 -20.30 -18.33
CA ALA A 248 33.23 -20.57 -18.67
C ALA A 248 32.68 -21.74 -17.81
N PRO A 249 31.45 -22.25 -18.00
CA PRO A 249 30.40 -22.25 -16.98
C PRO A 249 30.16 -23.63 -16.33
N GLY A 250 30.00 -23.66 -15.01
CA GLY A 250 29.58 -24.85 -14.27
C GLY A 250 28.06 -25.00 -14.21
N ALA A 251 27.55 -26.08 -14.77
CA ALA A 251 26.14 -26.47 -14.82
C ALA A 251 25.62 -27.05 -13.48
N HIS A 252 24.29 -26.99 -13.34
CA HIS A 252 23.38 -27.48 -12.29
C HIS A 252 23.78 -28.70 -11.43
N PRO A 253 23.29 -28.76 -10.17
CA PRO A 253 22.99 -30.01 -9.50
C PRO A 253 21.48 -30.25 -9.30
N ASP A 254 21.06 -31.43 -9.77
CA ASP A 254 20.24 -32.46 -9.11
C ASP A 254 18.77 -32.21 -8.72
N GLN A 255 17.87 -32.84 -9.51
CA GLN A 255 16.56 -33.32 -9.08
C GLN A 255 16.65 -34.82 -8.73
N PRO A 256 15.94 -35.29 -7.68
CA PRO A 256 15.87 -36.71 -7.35
C PRO A 256 14.79 -37.47 -8.15
N GLU A 257 15.16 -38.67 -8.61
CA GLU A 257 14.35 -39.61 -9.39
C GLU A 257 13.13 -40.19 -8.64
N ARG A 258 12.07 -40.52 -9.38
CA ARG A 258 11.01 -41.46 -8.96
C ARG A 258 11.05 -42.71 -9.85
N PRO A 259 11.00 -43.93 -9.28
CA PRO A 259 10.87 -45.15 -10.06
C PRO A 259 9.41 -45.44 -10.45
N ALA A 260 9.27 -46.27 -11.49
CA ALA A 260 8.03 -46.63 -12.19
C ALA A 260 7.01 -47.41 -11.34
#